data_AF-A0AAW3TWI4-F1
#
_entry.id   AF-A0AAW3TWI4-F1
#
_cell.length_a   1.000
_cell.length_b   1.000
_cell.length_c   1.000
_cell.angle_alpha   90.00
_cell.angle_beta   90.00
_cell.angle_gamma   90.00
#
_symmetry.space_group_name_H-M   'P 1'
#
loop_
_entity.id
_entity.type
_entity.pdbx_description
1 polymer ?
#
loop_
_entity_poly.entity_id
_entity_poly.type
_entity_poly.pdbx_seq_one_letter_code
_entity_poly.pdbx_strand_id
1 'polypeptide(L)'
;MTPELTDASTPIDRVRAIALLLPEAEERDEGGLPVFVVDDVPFAQLTDDETVCVRTADAEEQADALESDPDAYEPADELGPEPWIGMTLGGHPDWTLIEDRIAHSWELAAPERLLEAGGR
;
A
#
# COMPACT_ATOMS: atom_id res chain seq x y z
N MET A 1 10.87 5.70 33.78
CA MET A 1 9.66 5.27 33.06
C MET A 1 9.95 5.43 31.59
N THR A 2 10.66 4.47 31.01
CA THR A 2 10.77 4.28 29.57
C THR A 2 9.46 3.65 29.12
N PRO A 3 8.75 4.21 28.12
CA PRO A 3 7.62 3.48 27.55
C PRO A 3 8.19 2.18 26.96
N GLU A 4 7.67 1.06 27.45
CA GLU A 4 7.85 -0.24 26.83
C GLU A 4 7.16 -0.17 25.47
N LEU A 5 7.96 0.02 24.41
CA LEU A 5 7.54 -0.21 23.03
C LEU A 5 7.23 -1.70 22.95
N THR A 6 5.94 -2.04 22.99
CA THR A 6 5.44 -3.38 22.77
C THR A 6 5.88 -3.86 21.40
N ASP A 7 6.87 -4.74 21.40
CA ASP A 7 7.40 -5.55 20.29
C ASP A 7 6.36 -6.58 19.79
N ALA A 8 5.19 -6.08 19.39
CA ALA A 8 4.17 -6.84 18.68
C ALA A 8 3.60 -5.95 17.57
N SER A 9 4.47 -5.44 16.69
CA SER A 9 4.01 -4.83 15.43
C SER A 9 3.37 -5.93 14.60
N THR A 10 2.05 -5.87 14.45
CA THR A 10 1.34 -6.73 13.51
C THR A 10 1.78 -6.39 12.08
N PRO A 11 1.57 -7.29 11.09
CA PRO A 11 1.83 -6.94 9.70
C PRO A 11 1.08 -5.67 9.25
N ILE A 12 -0.12 -5.46 9.78
CA ILE A 12 -0.93 -4.25 9.62
C ILE A 12 -0.21 -3.02 10.16
N ASP A 13 0.31 -3.06 11.38
CA ASP A 13 1.09 -1.95 11.97
C ASP A 13 2.34 -1.63 11.14
N ARG A 14 2.95 -2.63 10.52
CA ARG A 14 4.10 -2.42 9.63
C ARG A 14 3.71 -1.73 8.33
N VAL A 15 2.64 -2.15 7.67
CA VAL A 15 2.09 -1.45 6.48
C VAL A 15 1.77 0.00 6.83
N ARG A 16 1.10 0.23 7.97
CA ARG A 16 0.78 1.56 8.47
C ARG A 16 2.04 2.40 8.69
N ALA A 17 3.09 1.83 9.27
CA ALA A 17 4.38 2.52 9.43
C ALA A 17 5.03 2.87 8.08
N ILE A 18 4.98 1.98 7.09
CA ILE A 18 5.54 2.21 5.74
C ILE A 18 4.78 3.34 5.03
N ALA A 19 3.46 3.24 4.97
CA ALA A 19 2.62 4.21 4.26
C ALA A 19 2.73 5.62 4.86
N LEU A 20 2.75 5.73 6.19
CA LEU A 20 2.82 7.02 6.89
C LEU A 20 4.22 7.65 6.91
N LEU A 21 5.25 6.97 6.39
CA LEU A 21 6.56 7.60 6.14
C LEU A 21 6.56 8.44 4.85
N LEU A 22 5.58 8.22 3.97
CA LEU A 22 5.51 8.89 2.68
C LEU A 22 5.00 10.34 2.84
N PRO A 23 5.51 11.30 2.04
CA PRO A 23 5.12 12.71 2.16
C PRO A 23 3.61 12.91 1.99
N GLU A 24 3.03 13.67 2.92
CA GLU A 24 1.59 14.00 2.93
C GLU A 24 0.65 12.77 2.89
N ALA A 25 1.15 11.60 3.29
CA ALA A 25 0.31 10.42 3.46
C ALA A 25 -0.54 10.55 4.74
N GLU A 26 -1.84 10.28 4.59
CA GLU A 26 -2.81 10.26 5.68
C GLU A 26 -3.52 8.92 5.72
N GLU A 27 -3.83 8.43 6.91
CA GLU A 27 -4.73 7.29 7.11
C GLU A 27 -6.16 7.78 7.36
N ARG A 28 -7.10 7.16 6.67
CA ARG A 28 -8.55 7.35 6.80
C ARG A 28 -9.22 6.02 7.09
N ASP A 29 -10.37 6.07 7.77
CA ASP A 29 -11.24 4.91 7.95
C ASP A 29 -12.39 5.00 6.94
N GLU A 30 -12.42 4.08 5.99
CA GLU A 30 -13.49 3.97 5.01
C GLU A 30 -14.20 2.63 5.21
N GLY A 31 -15.40 2.67 5.79
CA GLY A 31 -16.18 1.46 6.04
C GLY A 31 -15.57 0.50 7.06
N GLY A 32 -14.72 0.99 7.98
CA GLY A 32 -14.01 0.17 8.97
C GLY A 32 -12.72 -0.45 8.47
N LEU A 33 -12.28 -0.08 7.26
CA LEU A 33 -11.02 -0.49 6.67
C LEU A 33 -10.05 0.70 6.60
N PRO A 34 -8.76 0.53 6.99
CA PRO A 34 -7.77 1.58 6.85
C PRO A 34 -7.45 1.85 5.37
N VAL A 35 -7.58 3.11 4.96
CA VAL A 35 -7.22 3.61 3.63
C VAL A 35 -6.15 4.68 3.77
N PHE A 36 -5.06 4.52 3.03
CA PHE A 36 -3.99 5.51 2.95
C PHE A 36 -4.16 6.35 1.69
N VAL A 37 -4.11 7.67 1.88
CA VAL A 37 -4.31 8.66 0.83
C VAL A 37 -3.19 9.68 0.82
N VAL A 38 -2.94 10.29 -0.34
CA VAL A 38 -2.08 11.47 -0.51
C VAL A 38 -2.84 12.48 -1.35
N ASP A 39 -2.94 13.74 -0.88
CA ASP A 39 -3.71 14.80 -1.55
C ASP A 39 -5.15 14.36 -1.92
N ASP A 40 -5.84 13.69 -0.98
CA ASP A 40 -7.17 13.08 -1.15
C ASP A 40 -7.27 11.91 -2.15
N VAL A 41 -6.15 11.46 -2.73
CA VAL A 41 -6.10 10.33 -3.67
C VAL A 41 -5.65 9.06 -2.94
N PRO A 42 -6.43 7.97 -2.96
CA PRO A 42 -6.03 6.72 -2.33
C PRO A 42 -4.87 6.04 -3.08
N PHE A 43 -3.95 5.45 -2.31
CA PHE A 43 -2.82 4.69 -2.83
C PHE A 43 -2.61 3.34 -2.14
N ALA A 44 -3.11 3.15 -0.92
CA ALA A 44 -3.10 1.82 -0.30
C ALA A 44 -4.37 1.61 0.52
N GLN A 45 -4.85 0.38 0.58
CA GLN A 45 -5.97 -0.01 1.45
C GLN A 45 -5.66 -1.34 2.13
N LEU A 46 -5.90 -1.42 3.43
CA LEU A 46 -5.83 -2.67 4.19
C LEU A 46 -7.21 -3.32 4.24
N THR A 47 -7.25 -4.62 4.02
CA THR A 47 -8.46 -5.44 4.16
C THR A 47 -8.50 -6.18 5.50
N ASP A 48 -9.63 -6.79 5.84
CA ASP A 48 -9.79 -7.60 7.05
C ASP A 48 -9.05 -8.94 6.99
N ASP A 49 -8.69 -9.43 5.79
CA ASP A 49 -7.97 -10.69 5.58
C ASP A 49 -6.43 -10.53 5.64
N GLU A 50 -5.94 -9.47 6.30
CA GLU A 50 -4.52 -9.13 6.35
C GLU A 50 -3.90 -8.97 4.95
N THR A 51 -4.63 -8.39 4.00
CA THR A 51 -4.11 -8.05 2.65
C THR A 51 -3.95 -6.54 2.54
N VAL A 52 -2.84 -6.10 1.92
CA VAL A 52 -2.67 -4.71 1.48
C VAL A 52 -2.89 -4.62 -0.01
N CYS A 53 -3.82 -3.76 -0.42
CA CYS A 53 -4.09 -3.45 -1.80
C CYS A 53 -3.42 -2.14 -2.18
N VAL A 54 -2.79 -2.11 -3.36
CA VAL A 54 -2.07 -0.95 -3.91
C VAL A 54 -2.45 -0.76 -5.37
N ARG A 55 -2.34 0.47 -5.88
CA ARG A 55 -2.61 0.78 -7.29
C ARG A 55 -1.47 0.33 -8.18
N THR A 56 -1.80 0.01 -9.41
CA THR A 56 -0.84 -0.12 -10.51
C THR A 56 -1.01 1.03 -11.50
N ALA A 57 0.00 1.26 -12.34
CA ALA A 57 -0.01 2.35 -13.32
C ALA A 57 -1.16 2.18 -14.32
N ASP A 58 -1.29 0.95 -14.85
CA ASP A 58 -2.26 0.57 -15.87
C ASP A 58 -2.61 -0.93 -15.73
N ALA A 59 -3.59 -1.38 -16.51
CA ALA A 59 -4.00 -2.79 -16.53
C ALA A 59 -2.90 -3.73 -17.06
N GLU A 60 -1.97 -3.22 -17.86
CA GLU A 60 -0.81 -3.99 -18.32
C GLU A 60 0.13 -4.31 -17.15
N GLU A 61 0.46 -3.33 -16.31
CA GLU A 61 1.30 -3.54 -15.12
C GLU A 61 0.64 -4.50 -14.11
N GLN A 62 -0.69 -4.39 -13.95
CA GLN A 62 -1.46 -5.32 -13.13
C GLN A 62 -1.36 -6.75 -13.66
N ALA A 63 -1.59 -6.94 -14.96
CA ALA A 63 -1.52 -8.26 -15.60
C ALA A 63 -0.12 -8.86 -15.48
N ASP A 64 0.94 -8.08 -15.75
CA ASP A 64 2.33 -8.54 -15.65
C ASP A 64 2.67 -8.96 -14.20
N ALA A 65 2.19 -8.22 -13.19
CA ALA A 65 2.37 -8.61 -11.78
C ALA A 65 1.67 -9.94 -11.46
N LEU A 66 0.40 -10.09 -11.85
CA LEU A 66 -0.38 -11.31 -11.64
C LEU A 66 0.18 -12.52 -12.40
N GLU A 67 0.74 -12.32 -13.60
CA GLU A 67 1.39 -13.37 -14.39
C GLU A 67 2.75 -13.76 -13.82
N SER A 68 3.50 -12.79 -13.26
CA SER A 68 4.82 -13.02 -12.71
C SER A 68 4.78 -13.81 -11.40
N ASP A 69 3.82 -13.52 -10.52
CA ASP A 69 3.73 -14.21 -9.23
C ASP A 69 2.26 -14.33 -8.75
N PRO A 70 1.48 -15.27 -9.31
CA PRO A 70 0.05 -15.42 -9.03
C PRO A 70 -0.27 -15.89 -7.60
N ASP A 71 0.74 -16.34 -6.84
CA ASP A 71 0.62 -16.70 -5.43
C ASP A 71 0.85 -15.47 -4.51
N ALA A 72 1.58 -14.46 -4.96
CA ALA A 72 1.83 -13.23 -4.21
C ALA A 72 0.81 -12.11 -4.47
N TYR A 73 0.15 -12.13 -5.63
CA TYR A 73 -0.76 -11.07 -6.05
C TYR A 73 -2.18 -11.57 -6.34
N GLU A 74 -3.16 -10.75 -5.98
CA GLU A 74 -4.57 -10.92 -6.33
C GLU A 74 -5.13 -9.64 -6.98
N PRO A 75 -6.05 -9.72 -7.95
CA PRO A 75 -6.69 -8.52 -8.50
C PRO A 75 -7.62 -7.88 -7.47
N ALA A 76 -7.63 -6.54 -7.41
CA ALA A 76 -8.47 -5.76 -6.50
C ALA A 76 -9.22 -4.61 -7.21
N ASP A 77 -9.65 -4.84 -8.46
CA ASP A 77 -10.30 -3.84 -9.31
C ASP A 77 -11.62 -3.29 -8.75
N GLU A 78 -12.19 -3.93 -7.73
CA GLU A 78 -13.40 -3.45 -7.05
C GLU A 78 -13.15 -2.22 -6.17
N LEU A 79 -11.89 -1.86 -5.90
CA LEU A 79 -11.51 -0.74 -5.03
C LEU A 79 -11.61 0.63 -5.70
N GLY A 80 -11.60 0.71 -7.02
CA GLY A 80 -11.61 1.98 -7.72
C GLY A 80 -11.63 1.87 -9.24
N PRO A 81 -11.58 3.01 -9.94
CA PRO A 81 -11.50 3.04 -11.42
C PRO A 81 -10.13 2.62 -11.95
N GLU A 82 -9.08 2.93 -11.19
CA GLU A 82 -7.71 2.50 -11.46
C GLU A 82 -7.54 0.99 -11.16
N PRO A 83 -6.60 0.31 -11.81
CA PRO A 83 -6.27 -1.08 -11.49
C PRO A 83 -5.55 -1.18 -10.15
N TRP A 84 -5.89 -2.21 -9.36
CA TRP A 84 -5.29 -2.50 -8.05
C TRP A 84 -4.86 -3.96 -7.94
N ILE A 85 -3.83 -4.20 -7.14
CA ILE A 85 -3.38 -5.54 -6.74
C ILE A 85 -3.33 -5.64 -5.22
N GLY A 86 -3.80 -6.77 -4.68
CA GLY A 86 -3.65 -7.18 -3.29
C GLY A 86 -2.40 -8.01 -3.08
N MET A 87 -1.78 -7.87 -1.91
CA MET A 87 -0.68 -8.70 -1.43
C MET A 87 -0.98 -9.19 -0.01
N THR A 88 -1.00 -10.51 0.20
CA THR A 88 -1.25 -11.08 1.53
C THR A 88 -0.07 -10.80 2.48
N LEU A 89 -0.40 -10.37 3.70
CA LEU A 89 0.56 -10.13 4.78
C LEU A 89 0.71 -11.35 5.70
N GLY A 90 -0.10 -12.38 5.49
CA GLY A 90 -0.08 -13.62 6.25
C GLY A 90 1.14 -14.49 5.94
N GLY A 91 1.61 -15.23 6.94
CA GLY A 91 2.69 -16.21 6.77
C GLY A 91 4.09 -15.59 6.69
N HIS A 92 4.65 -15.49 5.48
CA HIS A 92 6.00 -14.95 5.25
C HIS A 92 6.01 -13.92 4.11
N PRO A 93 5.41 -12.74 4.34
CA PRO A 93 5.36 -11.69 3.32
C PRO A 93 6.77 -11.19 2.95
N ASP A 94 6.98 -10.96 1.66
CA ASP A 94 8.18 -10.27 1.18
C ASP A 94 8.03 -8.76 1.43
N TRP A 95 8.54 -8.33 2.58
CA TRP A 95 8.40 -6.94 3.01
C TRP A 95 9.10 -5.96 2.10
N THR A 96 10.20 -6.36 1.46
CA THR A 96 10.90 -5.48 0.50
C THR A 96 10.01 -5.22 -0.71
N LEU A 97 9.33 -6.26 -1.21
CA LEU A 97 8.36 -6.12 -2.28
C LEU A 97 7.17 -5.25 -1.87
N ILE A 98 6.60 -5.48 -0.68
CA ILE A 98 5.46 -4.70 -0.18
C ILE A 98 5.82 -3.22 -0.03
N GLU A 99 7.01 -2.93 0.54
CA GLU A 99 7.52 -1.57 0.69
C GLU A 99 7.66 -0.87 -0.67
N ASP A 100 8.23 -1.55 -1.67
CA ASP A 100 8.40 -1.04 -3.03
C ASP A 100 7.05 -0.78 -3.72
N ARG A 101 6.11 -1.71 -3.59
CA ARG A 101 4.76 -1.61 -4.17
C ARG A 101 3.92 -0.49 -3.54
N ILE A 102 4.01 -0.27 -2.23
CA ILE A 102 3.35 0.85 -1.56
C ILE A 102 3.94 2.19 -2.03
N ALA A 103 5.27 2.28 -2.14
CA ALA A 103 5.95 3.48 -2.60
C ALA A 103 5.57 3.82 -4.06
N HIS A 104 5.63 2.83 -4.97
CA HIS A 104 5.23 2.98 -6.36
C HIS A 104 3.77 3.45 -6.48
N SER A 105 2.87 2.83 -5.73
CA SER A 105 1.47 3.25 -5.73
C SER A 105 1.27 4.67 -5.18
N TRP A 106 2.06 5.11 -4.21
CA TRP A 106 2.05 6.49 -3.74
C TRP A 106 2.56 7.44 -4.83
N GLU A 107 3.60 7.08 -5.58
CA GLU A 107 4.10 7.90 -6.70
C GLU A 107 3.03 8.09 -7.79
N LEU A 108 2.19 7.07 -8.03
CA LEU A 108 1.06 7.14 -8.96
C LEU A 108 -0.11 8.00 -8.46
N ALA A 109 -0.21 8.22 -7.15
CA ALA A 109 -1.25 9.03 -6.53
C ALA A 109 -0.79 10.46 -6.21
N ALA A 110 0.51 10.63 -5.97
CA ALA A 110 1.08 11.86 -5.49
C ALA A 110 1.04 12.95 -6.58
N PRO A 111 0.65 14.19 -6.24
CA PRO A 111 0.74 15.31 -7.16
C PRO A 111 2.21 15.63 -7.50
N GLU A 112 2.44 16.16 -8.72
CA GLU A 112 3.78 16.43 -9.28
C GLU A 112 4.72 17.15 -8.30
N ARG A 113 4.18 18.12 -7.54
CA ARG A 113 4.92 18.89 -6.52
C ARG A 113 5.63 18.03 -5.45
N LEU A 114 5.12 16.83 -5.14
CA LEU A 114 5.75 15.90 -4.19
C LEU A 114 6.83 15.06 -4.84
N LEU A 115 6.64 14.68 -6.10
CA LEU A 115 7.62 13.93 -6.88
C LEU A 115 8.88 14.79 -7.13
N GLU A 116 8.68 16.08 -7.40
CA GLU A 116 9.79 17.04 -7.58
C GLU A 116 10.52 17.36 -6.27
N ALA A 117 9.81 17.37 -5.14
CA ALA A 117 10.40 17.59 -3.82
C ALA A 117 11.10 16.34 -3.25
N GLY A 118 10.74 15.15 -3.73
CA GLY A 118 11.34 13.85 -3.40
C GLY A 118 12.52 13.44 -4.28
N GLY A 119 13.01 14.34 -5.15
CA GLY A 119 14.18 14.11 -6.00
C GLY A 119 15.43 13.83 -5.16
N ARG A 120 15.74 12.54 -5.02
CA ARG A 120 17.06 11.97 -4.64
C ARG A 120 18.27 12.83 -4.99
#